data_AF-A0A443K237-F1
#
_entry.id   AF-A0A443K237-F1
#
_cell.length_a   1.000
_cell.length_b   1.000
_cell.length_c   1.000
_cell.angle_alpha   90.00
_cell.angle_beta   90.00
_cell.angle_gamma   90.00
#
_symmetry.space_group_name_H-M   'P 1'
#
loop_
_entity.id
_entity.type
_entity.pdbx_description
1 polymer ?
#
loop_
_entity_poly.entity_id
_entity_poly.type
_entity_poly.pdbx_seq_one_letter_code
_entity_poly.pdbx_strand_id
1 'polypeptide(L)' 'MLPARTTGLWARHWPALTAFFAVSTQWRVTGVGLGGILTQGLDYTAMRAGLDMAGIEITPKLFAQIREIEIGALEHLNRT' A
#
# COMPACT_ATOMS: atom_id res chain seq x y z
N MET A 1 -27.99 -6.13 -11.98
CA MET A 1 -27.26 -4.95 -12.48
C MET A 1 -26.47 -4.38 -11.31
N LEU A 2 -25.15 -4.55 -11.30
CA LEU A 2 -24.32 -3.87 -10.29
C LEU A 2 -24.39 -2.37 -10.59
N PRO A 3 -24.55 -1.49 -9.58
CA PRO A 3 -24.58 -0.05 -9.83
C PRO A 3 -23.29 0.38 -10.53
N ALA A 4 -23.39 1.34 -11.46
CA ALA A 4 -22.24 1.95 -12.09
C ALA A 4 -21.28 2.45 -11.01
N ARG A 5 -20.07 1.86 -10.94
CA ARG A 5 -19.06 2.27 -9.97
C ARG A 5 -18.72 3.72 -10.23
N THR A 6 -19.11 4.61 -9.32
CA THR A 6 -18.71 6.03 -9.35
C THR A 6 -17.18 6.07 -9.31
N THR A 7 -16.55 6.31 -10.46
CA THR A 7 -15.09 6.27 -10.59
C THR A 7 -14.58 7.68 -10.32
N GLY A 8 -14.45 8.00 -9.03
CA GLY A 8 -13.87 9.25 -8.59
C GLY A 8 -13.18 9.07 -7.24
N LEU A 9 -11.89 9.34 -7.18
CA LEU A 9 -11.17 9.45 -5.91
C LEU A 9 -11.40 10.85 -5.36
N TRP A 10 -11.84 10.98 -4.10
CA TRP A 10 -11.88 12.30 -3.47
C TRP A 10 -10.46 12.87 -3.40
N ALA A 11 -10.29 14.13 -3.80
CA ALA A 11 -8.98 14.77 -3.91
C ALA A 11 -8.10 14.63 -2.66
N ARG A 12 -8.70 14.62 -1.47
CA ARG A 12 -7.99 14.42 -0.19
C ARG A 12 -7.25 13.08 -0.06
N HIS A 13 -7.62 12.06 -0.82
CA HIS A 13 -6.95 10.75 -0.82
C HIS A 13 -5.87 10.63 -1.88
N TRP A 14 -5.77 11.59 -2.82
CA TRP A 14 -4.78 11.56 -3.89
C TRP A 14 -3.33 11.52 -3.39
N PRO A 15 -2.93 12.28 -2.35
CA PRO A 15 -1.56 12.20 -1.85
C PRO A 15 -1.20 10.82 -1.30
N ALA A 16 -2.10 10.20 -0.52
CA ALA A 16 -1.89 8.88 0.06
C ALA A 16 -1.82 7.79 -1.02
N LEU A 17 -2.69 7.85 -2.03
CA LEU A 17 -2.67 6.89 -3.14
C LEU A 17 -1.39 7.03 -3.97
N THR A 18 -0.97 8.26 -4.27
CA THR A 18 0.26 8.53 -5.02
C THR A 18 1.49 8.02 -4.27
N ALA A 19 1.58 8.30 -2.97
CA ALA A 19 2.67 7.82 -2.12
C ALA A 19 2.67 6.29 -2.01
N PHE A 20 1.51 5.66 -1.82
CA PHE A 20 1.40 4.21 -1.79
C PHE A 20 1.86 3.57 -3.11
N PHE A 21 1.47 4.13 -4.27
CA PHE A 21 1.92 3.57 -5.55
C PHE A 21 3.40 3.75 -5.83
N ALA A 22 4.04 4.79 -5.28
CA ALA A 22 5.49 4.94 -5.38
C ALA A 22 6.26 3.80 -4.68
N VAL A 23 5.64 3.14 -3.69
CA VAL A 23 6.29 2.12 -2.84
C VAL A 23 5.58 0.76 -2.84
N SER A 24 4.57 0.57 -3.69
CA SER A 24 3.70 -0.62 -3.69
C SER A 24 4.40 -1.92 -4.10
N THR A 25 5.69 -1.86 -4.42
CA THR A 25 6.54 -3.02 -4.72
C THR A 25 7.38 -3.46 -3.52
N GLN A 26 7.43 -2.66 -2.45
CA GLN A 26 8.30 -2.88 -1.29
C GLN A 26 7.62 -3.75 -0.21
N TRP A 27 7.07 -4.89 -0.62
CA TRP A 27 6.42 -5.82 0.32
C TRP A 27 7.44 -6.68 1.05
N ARG A 28 7.23 -6.84 2.35
CA ARG A 28 7.84 -7.89 3.14
C ARG A 28 7.04 -9.17 2.95
N VAL A 29 7.68 -10.17 2.35
CA VAL A 29 7.11 -11.49 2.10
C VAL A 29 7.87 -12.57 2.87
N THR A 30 7.17 -13.57 3.36
CA THR A 30 7.76 -14.76 3.98
C THR A 30 7.24 -16.00 3.26
N GLY A 31 8.15 -16.90 2.88
CA GLY A 31 7.76 -18.20 2.35
C GLY A 31 7.11 -19.04 3.45
N VAL A 32 5.98 -19.66 3.14
CA VAL A 32 5.27 -20.56 4.04
C VAL A 32 5.14 -21.94 3.38
N GLY A 33 5.73 -22.95 4.02
CA GLY A 33 5.55 -24.37 3.67
C GLY A 33 5.60 -24.65 2.16
N LEU A 34 4.64 -25.42 1.68
CA LEU A 34 4.49 -25.99 0.32
C LEU A 34 4.38 -24.94 -0.81
N GLY A 35 5.38 -24.07 -0.97
CA GLY A 35 5.41 -23.03 -2.00
C GLY A 35 4.45 -21.86 -1.75
N GLY A 36 3.88 -21.74 -0.55
CA GLY A 36 3.03 -20.63 -0.19
C GLY A 36 3.82 -19.36 0.10
N ILE A 37 3.18 -18.20 -0.09
CA ILE A 37 3.73 -16.90 0.26
C ILE A 37 2.76 -16.20 1.21
N LEU A 38 3.27 -15.67 2.31
CA LEU A 38 2.54 -14.78 3.19
C LEU A 38 3.11 -13.36 3.06
N THR A 39 2.27 -12.42 2.67
CA THR A 39 2.62 -10.99 2.66
C THR A 39 2.37 -10.41 4.05
N GLN A 40 3.40 -9.86 4.68
CA GLN A 40 3.32 -9.34 6.06
C GLN A 40 2.91 -7.86 6.13
N GLY A 41 3.29 -7.09 5.11
CA GLY A 41 3.12 -5.65 5.06
C GLY A 41 4.20 -5.00 4.20
N LEU A 42 4.13 -3.68 4.02
CA LEU A 42 5.22 -2.91 3.43
C LEU A 42 6.44 -2.94 4.36
N ASP A 43 7.63 -3.09 3.79
CA ASP A 43 8.86 -2.83 4.53
C ASP A 43 9.01 -1.32 4.70
N TYR A 44 8.83 -0.81 5.93
CA TYR A 44 8.85 0.63 6.15
C TYR A 44 10.21 1.28 5.92
N THR A 45 11.31 0.54 6.05
CA THR A 45 12.64 1.07 5.77
C THR A 45 12.79 1.28 4.26
N ALA A 46 12.40 0.29 3.46
CA ALA A 46 12.42 0.38 2.00
C ALA A 46 11.39 1.38 1.47
N MET A 47 10.19 1.42 2.06
CA MET A 47 9.17 2.43 1.78
C MET A 47 9.71 3.83 2.03
N ARG A 48 10.36 4.06 3.18
CA ARG A 48 10.91 5.38 3.51
C ARG A 48 11.93 5.82 2.44
N ALA A 49 12.86 4.95 2.08
CA ALA A 49 13.83 5.22 1.02
C ALA A 49 13.15 5.48 -0.34
N GLY A 50 12.12 4.70 -0.69
CA GLY A 50 11.36 4.88 -1.93
C GLY A 50 10.61 6.22 -2.00
N LEU A 51 10.00 6.65 -0.89
CA LEU A 51 9.33 7.94 -0.80
C LEU A 51 10.33 9.10 -0.89
N ASP A 52 11.47 8.97 -0.21
CA ASP A 52 12.53 9.98 -0.27
C ASP A 52 13.06 10.11 -1.72
N MET A 53 13.28 9.00 -2.44
CA MET A 53 13.65 9.01 -3.87
C MET A 53 12.58 9.60 -4.78
N ALA A 54 11.30 9.46 -4.42
CA ALA A 54 10.17 10.04 -5.13
C ALA A 54 9.96 11.54 -4.80
N GLY A 55 10.75 12.12 -3.89
CA GLY A 55 10.57 13.49 -3.44
C GLY A 55 9.31 13.70 -2.59
N ILE A 56 8.79 12.64 -1.96
CA ILE A 56 7.57 12.67 -1.14
C ILE A 56 7.96 12.70 0.34
N GLU A 57 7.71 13.83 1.00
CA GLU A 57 7.92 13.95 2.43
C GLU A 57 6.85 13.18 3.22
N ILE A 58 7.29 12.22 4.05
CA ILE A 58 6.39 11.46 4.90
C ILE A 58 6.03 12.25 6.16
N THR A 59 4.73 12.44 6.40
CA THR A 59 4.19 12.97 7.67
C THR A 59 3.48 11.84 8.44
N PRO A 60 3.29 11.96 9.77
CA PRO A 60 2.53 10.97 10.54
C PRO A 60 1.13 10.72 9.98
N LYS A 61 0.47 11.76 9.48
CA LYS A 61 -0.84 11.67 8.83
C LYS A 61 -0.78 10.89 7.52
N LEU A 62 0.19 11.21 6.65
CA LEU A 62 0.35 10.50 5.37
C LEU A 62 0.71 9.03 5.60
N PHE A 63 1.57 8.74 6.58
CA PHE A 63 1.89 7.38 6.98
C PHE A 63 0.66 6.60 7.43
N ALA A 64 -0.18 7.17 8.29
CA ALA A 64 -1.44 6.54 8.70
C ALA A 64 -2.37 6.25 7.50
N GLN A 65 -2.46 7.16 6.53
CA GLN A 65 -3.27 6.95 5.33
C GLN A 65 -2.69 5.88 4.39
N ILE A 66 -1.36 5.79 4.26
CA ILE A 66 -0.71 4.70 3.52
C ILE A 66 -1.03 3.36 4.17
N ARG A 67 -1.00 3.29 5.52
CA ARG A 67 -1.36 2.09 6.28
C ARG A 67 -2.81 1.64 6.03
N GLU A 68 -3.75 2.58 5.88
CA GLU A 68 -5.14 2.24 5.52
C GLU A 68 -5.22 1.51 4.17
N ILE A 69 -4.47 1.99 3.16
CA ILE A 69 -4.41 1.34 1.84
C ILE A 69 -3.71 -0.02 1.95
N GLU A 70 -2.60 -0.09 2.70
CA GLU A 70 -1.84 -1.32 2.94
C GLU A 70 -2.71 -2.41 3.57
N ILE A 71 -3.52 -2.08 4.58
CA ILE A 71 -4.43 -3.04 5.22
C ILE A 71 -5.39 -3.65 4.19
N GLY A 72 -6.06 -2.81 3.39
CA GLY A 72 -6.97 -3.30 2.35
C GLY A 72 -6.27 -4.14 1.27
N ALA A 73 -5.02 -3.78 0.92
CA ALA A 73 -4.20 -4.56 0.00
C ALA A 73 -3.77 -5.91 0.60
N LEU A 74 -3.36 -5.96 1.86
CA LEU A 74 -2.99 -7.19 2.57
C LEU A 74 -4.14 -8.20 2.62
N GLU A 75 -5.37 -7.73 2.85
CA GLU A 75 -6.54 -8.60 2.80
C GLU A 75 -6.70 -9.26 1.43
N HIS A 76 -6.29 -8.61 0.33
CA HIS A 76 -6.39 -9.17 -1.02
C HIS A 76 -5.19 -10.05 -1.35
N LEU A 77 -3.97 -9.62 -1.00
CA LEU A 77 -2.73 -10.36 -1.29
C LEU A 77 -2.64 -11.70 -0.55
N ASN A 78 -3.28 -11.81 0.61
CA ASN A 78 -3.31 -13.03 1.41
C ASN A 78 -4.64 -13.80 1.29
N ARG A 79 -5.57 -13.36 0.44
CA ARG A 79 -6.78 -14.12 0.15
C ARG A 79 -6.40 -15.33 -0.70
N THR A 80 -6.71 -16.53 -0.19
CA THR A 80 -6.53 -17.83 -0.86
C THR A 80 -7.82 -18.29 -1.50
#